data_AF-A0A9R1C4Q8-F1
#
_entry.id   AF-A0A9R1C4Q8-F1
#
_cell.length_a   1.000
_cell.length_b   1.000
_cell.length_c   1.000
_cell.angle_alpha   90.00
_cell.angle_beta   90.00
_cell.angle_gamma   90.00
#
_symmetry.space_group_name_H-M   'P 1'
#
loop_
_entity.id
_entity.type
_entity.pdbx_description
1 polymer ?
#
loop_
_entity_poly.entity_id
_entity_poly.type
_entity_poly.pdbx_seq_one_letter_code
_entity_poly.pdbx_strand_id
1 'polypeptide(L)'
;MMKQLLPQSQLRRSAAASAARSPVEVMRAHRIMERVQEEQRRWYGVREARPVLVVTPTYSRAFQALHLTGLLHSLRNVPYPLTWIVVEAGGVTNATASMLARSNLTFVHVPFPEKMPLEWADRHATENRMRLHALRVIRERKMDGVVVFADDSNVHSMELFDEVQKVQWMAAVSVGILAHTGTAEQPRLTEEDKKNMPLPVQGPACNSSGHLAGWHTFNTLPFSGKTATVVGEAAPVLPKGLEWAGFVMNSRMLWKEAEGKPDWVKDLDAVGENGEEIENPLTLLNDASYVEPLGNCGKKVLLWWLRVEARADSKFPQGWVIEPPLEVVVPAKRTPWPETTMDVSSEMLDAKQEQEDRQLPRTNNRSARPRSTTTKRKGDVHN
;
A
#
# COMPACT_ATOMS: atom_id res chain seq x y z
N MET A 1 -17.73 18.52 -30.23
CA MET A 1 -17.71 17.06 -29.96
C MET A 1 -16.48 16.74 -29.12
N MET A 2 -16.64 16.59 -27.81
CA MET A 2 -15.57 16.13 -26.91
C MET A 2 -15.39 14.62 -27.11
N LYS A 3 -14.24 14.19 -27.64
CA LYS A 3 -13.85 12.78 -27.66
C LYS A 3 -13.15 12.47 -26.33
N GLN A 4 -13.74 11.61 -25.50
CA GLN A 4 -13.16 11.14 -24.24
C GLN A 4 -11.98 10.20 -24.49
N LEU A 5 -11.04 10.14 -23.53
CA LEU A 5 -10.03 9.08 -23.48
C LEU A 5 -10.72 7.71 -23.48
N LEU A 6 -10.22 6.79 -24.31
CA LEU A 6 -10.68 5.41 -24.32
C LEU A 6 -10.27 4.72 -23.01
N PRO A 7 -11.20 4.12 -22.25
CA PRO A 7 -10.87 3.40 -21.02
C PRO A 7 -9.88 2.25 -21.31
N GLN A 8 -8.90 2.03 -20.42
CA GLN A 8 -7.92 0.93 -20.55
C GLN A 8 -8.57 -0.45 -20.77
N SER A 9 -9.79 -0.65 -20.26
CA SER A 9 -10.58 -1.88 -20.43
C SER A 9 -11.01 -2.13 -21.89
N GLN A 10 -11.27 -1.09 -22.69
CA GLN A 10 -11.64 -1.23 -24.09
C GLN A 10 -10.44 -1.57 -24.98
N LEU A 11 -9.27 -0.97 -24.69
CA LEU A 11 -8.02 -1.30 -25.39
C LEU A 11 -7.57 -2.75 -25.09
N ARG A 12 -7.71 -3.21 -23.85
CA ARG A 12 -7.38 -4.60 -23.46
C ARG A 12 -8.33 -5.65 -24.08
N ARG A 13 -9.62 -5.33 -24.24
CA ARG A 13 -10.59 -6.27 -24.86
C ARG A 13 -10.31 -6.54 -26.34
N SER A 14 -9.76 -5.57 -27.07
CA SER A 14 -9.30 -5.77 -28.45
C SER A 14 -8.10 -6.73 -28.55
N ALA A 15 -7.22 -6.73 -27.55
CA ALA A 15 -6.01 -7.55 -27.54
C ALA A 15 -6.21 -8.98 -27.00
N ALA A 16 -7.20 -9.20 -26.13
CA ALA A 16 -7.39 -10.47 -25.40
C ALA A 16 -8.21 -11.54 -26.14
N ALA A 17 -8.70 -11.27 -27.35
CA ALA A 17 -9.31 -12.30 -28.18
C ALA A 17 -8.21 -13.09 -28.91
N SER A 18 -8.11 -14.39 -28.58
CA SER A 18 -7.24 -15.45 -29.14
C SER A 18 -6.07 -15.89 -28.25
N ALA A 19 -6.29 -17.04 -27.60
CA ALA A 19 -5.27 -17.82 -26.91
C ALA A 19 -4.37 -18.54 -27.94
N ALA A 20 -3.36 -17.84 -28.45
CA ALA A 20 -2.10 -18.34 -29.02
C ALA A 20 -1.39 -17.21 -29.80
N ARG A 21 -0.94 -16.14 -29.13
CA ARG A 21 -0.07 -15.13 -29.77
C ARG A 21 1.38 -15.40 -29.39
N SER A 22 2.27 -15.35 -30.37
CA SER A 22 3.71 -15.48 -30.12
C SER A 22 4.19 -14.36 -29.18
N PRO A 23 5.21 -14.59 -28.32
CA PRO A 23 5.73 -13.54 -27.43
C PRO A 23 6.12 -12.26 -28.19
N VAL A 24 6.58 -12.40 -29.44
CA VAL A 24 6.93 -11.28 -30.33
C VAL A 24 5.71 -10.44 -30.70
N GLU A 25 4.58 -11.06 -31.04
CA GLU A 25 3.33 -10.35 -31.35
C GLU A 25 2.74 -9.65 -30.12
N VAL A 26 2.84 -10.27 -28.94
CA VAL A 26 2.43 -9.66 -27.68
C VAL A 26 3.26 -8.41 -27.39
N MET A 27 4.58 -8.49 -27.54
CA MET A 27 5.48 -7.34 -27.37
C MET A 27 5.21 -6.24 -28.40
N ARG A 28 4.92 -6.60 -29.65
CA ARG A 28 4.55 -5.63 -30.70
C ARG A 28 3.25 -4.92 -30.34
N ALA A 29 2.24 -5.66 -29.89
CA ALA A 29 0.97 -5.10 -29.44
C ALA A 29 1.17 -4.16 -28.23
N HIS A 30 2.04 -4.53 -27.27
CA HIS A 30 2.36 -3.68 -26.13
C HIS A 30 2.98 -2.35 -26.56
N ARG A 31 3.97 -2.37 -27.46
CA ARG A 31 4.58 -1.14 -28.01
C ARG A 31 3.58 -0.25 -28.74
N ILE A 32 2.66 -0.85 -29.51
CA ILE A 32 1.60 -0.10 -30.19
C ILE A 32 0.66 0.54 -29.16
N MET A 33 0.25 -0.20 -28.13
CA MET A 33 -0.60 0.33 -27.06
C MET A 33 0.09 1.46 -26.29
N GLU A 34 1.37 1.31 -25.94
CA GLU A 34 2.16 2.37 -25.30
C GLU A 34 2.19 3.62 -26.17
N ARG A 35 2.44 3.47 -27.48
CA ARG A 35 2.47 4.61 -28.39
C ARG A 35 1.11 5.28 -28.53
N VAL A 36 0.03 4.52 -28.63
CA VAL A 36 -1.34 5.06 -28.68
C VAL A 36 -1.67 5.81 -27.38
N GLN A 37 -1.29 5.28 -26.22
CA GLN A 37 -1.49 5.95 -24.95
C GLN A 37 -0.67 7.24 -24.84
N GLU A 38 0.56 7.24 -25.32
CA GLU A 38 1.42 8.43 -25.38
C GLU A 38 0.79 9.53 -26.25
N GLU A 39 0.34 9.19 -27.46
CA GLU A 39 -0.35 10.14 -28.34
C GLU A 39 -1.68 10.61 -27.74
N GLN A 40 -2.47 9.72 -27.12
CA GLN A 40 -3.69 10.13 -26.41
C GLN A 40 -3.41 11.11 -25.28
N ARG A 41 -2.36 10.89 -24.48
CA ARG A 41 -1.93 11.84 -23.44
C ARG A 41 -1.44 13.15 -24.04
N ARG A 42 -0.75 13.13 -25.18
CA ARG A 42 -0.29 14.35 -25.85
C ARG A 42 -1.43 15.21 -26.36
N TRP A 43 -2.49 14.59 -26.91
CA TRP A 43 -3.63 15.28 -27.48
C TRP A 43 -4.71 15.65 -26.46
N TYR A 44 -4.94 14.80 -25.46
CA TYR A 44 -6.07 14.90 -24.53
C TYR A 44 -5.68 14.89 -23.05
N GLY A 45 -4.40 14.65 -22.74
CA GLY A 45 -3.87 14.66 -21.38
C GLY A 45 -3.40 16.04 -20.92
N VAL A 46 -2.83 16.08 -19.73
CA VAL A 46 -2.32 17.31 -19.10
C VAL A 46 -1.09 17.80 -19.87
N ARG A 47 -1.15 19.02 -20.41
CA ARG A 47 -0.11 19.61 -21.26
C ARG A 47 1.16 20.01 -20.49
N GLU A 48 0.98 20.59 -19.32
CA GLU A 48 2.06 21.04 -18.43
C GLU A 48 1.87 20.37 -17.06
N ALA A 49 2.29 19.12 -16.97
CA ALA A 49 2.14 18.36 -15.74
C ALA A 49 3.12 18.86 -14.67
N ARG A 50 2.60 19.14 -13.48
CA ARG A 50 3.40 19.44 -12.30
C ARG A 50 3.83 18.14 -11.62
N PRO A 51 5.02 18.10 -10.98
CA PRO A 51 5.42 16.97 -10.16
C PRO A 51 4.38 16.68 -9.08
N VAL A 52 4.17 15.41 -8.75
CA VAL A 52 3.26 14.97 -7.69
C VAL A 52 4.09 14.64 -6.44
N LEU A 53 3.75 15.26 -5.31
CA LEU A 53 4.35 15.03 -4.01
C LEU A 53 3.37 14.19 -3.19
N VAL A 54 3.62 12.89 -3.08
CA VAL A 54 2.71 11.99 -2.37
C VAL A 54 3.13 11.88 -0.92
N VAL A 55 2.30 12.36 0.00
CA VAL A 55 2.54 12.28 1.44
C VAL A 55 1.83 11.06 2.01
N THR A 56 2.60 10.16 2.63
CA THR A 56 2.10 8.92 3.23
C THR A 56 2.57 8.79 4.68
N PRO A 57 1.70 9.01 5.67
CA PRO A 57 1.99 8.61 7.04
C PRO A 57 1.94 7.08 7.15
N THR A 58 2.90 6.50 7.86
CA THR A 58 2.95 5.05 8.14
C THR A 58 3.63 4.77 9.48
N TYR A 59 3.57 3.52 9.93
CA TYR A 59 4.23 3.06 11.15
C TYR A 59 4.36 1.54 11.14
N SER A 60 5.28 1.04 11.95
CA SER A 60 5.55 -0.40 12.07
C SER A 60 4.35 -1.17 12.61
N ARG A 61 3.78 -2.05 11.77
CA ARG A 61 2.68 -2.97 12.10
C ARG A 61 2.66 -4.17 11.17
N ALA A 62 1.87 -5.18 11.51
CA ALA A 62 1.74 -6.43 10.74
C ALA A 62 1.46 -6.20 9.24
N PHE A 63 0.52 -5.31 8.89
CA PHE A 63 0.15 -5.02 7.51
C PHE A 63 0.89 -3.83 6.88
N GLN A 64 1.90 -3.25 7.54
CA GLN A 64 2.64 -2.11 6.99
C GLN A 64 3.22 -2.41 5.60
N ALA A 65 3.98 -3.51 5.49
CA ALA A 65 4.62 -3.90 4.23
C ALA A 65 3.59 -4.22 3.14
N LEU A 66 2.45 -4.81 3.50
CA LEU A 66 1.35 -5.10 2.58
C LEU A 66 0.78 -3.80 1.99
N HIS A 67 0.40 -2.86 2.86
CA HIS A 67 -0.18 -1.57 2.50
C HIS A 67 0.77 -0.73 1.65
N LEU A 68 2.02 -0.56 2.09
CA LEU A 68 3.02 0.20 1.35
C LEU A 68 3.36 -0.43 -0.01
N THR A 69 3.36 -1.77 -0.13
CA THR A 69 3.56 -2.45 -1.42
C THR A 69 2.38 -2.20 -2.37
N GLY A 70 1.15 -2.25 -1.85
CA GLY A 70 -0.05 -1.93 -2.64
C GLY A 70 -0.05 -0.49 -3.15
N LEU A 71 0.31 0.47 -2.29
CA LEU A 71 0.46 1.87 -2.66
C LEU A 71 1.59 2.06 -3.66
N LEU A 72 2.78 1.47 -3.42
CA LEU A 72 3.91 1.50 -4.34
C LEU A 72 3.52 1.07 -5.76
N HIS A 73 2.83 -0.05 -5.90
CA HIS A 73 2.38 -0.52 -7.21
C HIS A 73 1.45 0.49 -7.89
N SER A 74 0.56 1.14 -7.13
CA SER A 74 -0.30 2.20 -7.65
C SER A 74 0.51 3.42 -8.11
N LEU A 75 1.46 3.88 -7.28
CA LEU A 75 2.29 5.06 -7.58
C LEU A 75 3.20 4.84 -8.81
N ARG A 76 3.68 3.62 -9.05
CA ARG A 76 4.46 3.29 -10.26
C ARG A 76 3.66 3.40 -11.56
N ASN A 77 2.34 3.42 -11.49
CA ASN A 77 1.48 3.60 -12.66
C ASN A 77 1.11 5.08 -12.90
N VAL A 78 1.50 5.99 -12.01
CA VAL A 78 1.23 7.42 -12.18
C VAL A 78 2.10 7.96 -13.33
N PRO A 79 1.51 8.62 -14.34
CA PRO A 79 2.23 9.04 -15.55
C PRO A 79 3.01 10.35 -15.38
N TYR A 80 3.11 10.87 -14.16
CA TYR A 80 3.71 12.17 -13.84
C TYR A 80 4.97 11.99 -12.98
N PRO A 81 5.95 12.91 -13.05
CA PRO A 81 7.08 12.93 -12.13
C PRO A 81 6.56 12.90 -10.69
N LEU A 82 7.02 11.95 -9.88
CA LEU A 82 6.48 11.71 -8.55
C LEU A 82 7.61 11.60 -7.53
N THR A 83 7.43 12.27 -6.39
CA THR A 83 8.25 12.06 -5.19
C THR A 83 7.37 11.53 -4.06
N TRP A 84 7.73 10.36 -3.54
CA TRP A 84 7.01 9.70 -2.46
C TRP A 84 7.61 10.09 -1.10
N ILE A 85 6.88 10.85 -0.31
CA ILE A 85 7.26 11.36 1.00
C ILE A 85 6.63 10.46 2.06
N VAL A 86 7.43 9.58 2.63
CA VAL A 86 7.00 8.60 3.63
C VAL A 86 7.38 9.09 5.01
N VAL A 87 6.38 9.38 5.85
CA VAL A 87 6.57 9.80 7.23
C VAL A 87 6.34 8.60 8.14
N GLU A 88 7.36 8.14 8.86
CA GLU A 88 7.29 6.94 9.68
C GLU A 88 7.28 7.27 11.18
N ALA A 89 6.20 6.89 11.87
CA ALA A 89 6.08 7.06 13.32
C ALA A 89 6.94 6.06 14.10
N GLY A 90 7.53 6.51 15.20
CA GLY A 90 8.49 5.75 16.01
C GLY A 90 9.91 5.74 15.44
N GLY A 91 10.20 6.57 14.44
CA GLY A 91 11.49 6.64 13.75
C GLY A 91 11.59 5.75 12.51
N VAL A 92 12.60 6.03 11.69
CA VAL A 92 12.88 5.31 10.44
C VAL A 92 13.33 3.88 10.74
N THR A 93 12.67 2.89 10.11
CA THR A 93 13.06 1.49 10.24
C THR A 93 13.83 0.97 9.02
N ASN A 94 14.74 0.02 9.24
CA ASN A 94 15.50 -0.64 8.15
C ASN A 94 14.59 -1.37 7.16
N ALA A 95 13.47 -1.93 7.64
CA ALA A 95 12.50 -2.63 6.80
C ALA A 95 11.84 -1.66 5.80
N THR A 96 11.33 -0.52 6.28
CA THR A 96 10.73 0.53 5.44
C THR A 96 11.77 1.14 4.50
N ALA A 97 12.97 1.48 5.01
CA ALA A 97 14.05 2.03 4.19
C ALA A 97 14.47 1.08 3.05
N SER A 98 14.60 -0.22 3.34
CA SER A 98 14.94 -1.24 2.33
C SER A 98 13.85 -1.41 1.28
N MET A 99 12.58 -1.32 1.67
CA MET A 99 11.45 -1.38 0.75
C MET A 99 11.42 -0.14 -0.17
N LEU A 100 11.63 1.05 0.38
CA LEU A 100 11.71 2.30 -0.39
C LEU A 100 12.90 2.29 -1.35
N ALA A 101 14.06 1.79 -0.94
CA ALA A 101 15.22 1.65 -1.81
C ALA A 101 14.96 0.74 -3.03
N ARG A 102 14.13 -0.30 -2.86
CA ARG A 102 13.73 -1.22 -3.96
C ARG A 102 12.54 -0.71 -4.79
N SER A 103 11.94 0.42 -4.41
CA SER A 103 10.72 0.94 -5.05
C SER A 103 10.93 1.40 -6.50
N ASN A 104 12.16 1.84 -6.84
CA ASN A 104 12.50 2.60 -8.04
C ASN A 104 11.69 3.90 -8.21
N LEU A 105 11.13 4.44 -7.12
CA LEU A 105 10.53 5.77 -7.07
C LEU A 105 11.51 6.75 -6.43
N THR A 106 11.44 8.03 -6.81
CA THR A 106 12.07 9.09 -6.00
C THR A 106 11.33 9.16 -4.67
N PHE A 107 12.04 9.10 -3.55
CA PHE A 107 11.42 9.11 -2.22
C PHE A 107 12.17 10.00 -1.23
N VAL A 108 11.42 10.44 -0.21
CA VAL A 108 11.94 11.09 0.99
C VAL A 108 11.40 10.33 2.19
N HIS A 109 12.29 9.73 2.99
CA HIS A 109 11.92 9.03 4.21
C HIS A 109 12.11 9.96 5.40
N VAL A 110 11.01 10.34 6.06
CA VAL A 110 10.98 11.33 7.13
C VAL A 110 10.69 10.62 8.47
N PRO A 111 11.57 10.75 9.48
CA PRO A 111 11.29 10.23 10.81
C PRO A 111 10.24 11.09 11.53
N PHE A 112 9.28 10.44 12.19
CA PHE A 112 8.41 11.08 13.17
C PHE A 112 8.67 10.45 14.55
N PRO A 113 9.07 11.23 15.56
CA PRO A 113 9.65 10.70 16.79
C PRO A 113 8.63 9.94 17.67
N GLU A 114 7.37 10.34 17.63
CA GLU A 114 6.34 9.72 18.45
C GLU A 114 5.91 8.38 17.87
N LYS A 115 5.66 7.41 18.74
CA LYS A 115 5.10 6.11 18.36
C LYS A 115 3.62 6.27 18.04
N MET A 116 3.10 5.39 17.18
CA MET A 116 1.69 5.38 16.85
C MET A 116 0.84 4.88 18.05
N PRO A 117 -0.15 5.65 18.53
CA PRO A 117 -1.08 5.22 19.56
C PRO A 117 -1.98 4.06 19.11
N LEU A 118 -2.53 3.31 20.08
CA LEU A 118 -3.48 2.23 19.84
C LEU A 118 -4.92 2.73 19.67
N GLU A 119 -5.32 3.69 20.51
CA GLU A 119 -6.63 4.33 20.46
C GLU A 119 -6.81 5.08 19.14
N TRP A 120 -7.95 4.89 18.51
CA TRP A 120 -8.25 5.46 17.19
C TRP A 120 -8.20 6.99 17.21
N ALA A 121 -8.71 7.62 18.28
CA ALA A 121 -8.72 9.06 18.39
C ALA A 121 -7.31 9.66 18.39
N ASP A 122 -6.42 9.13 19.22
CA ASP A 122 -5.04 9.59 19.35
C ASP A 122 -4.21 9.25 18.11
N ARG A 123 -4.48 8.08 17.51
CA ARG A 123 -3.86 7.69 16.25
C ARG A 123 -4.23 8.63 15.11
N HIS A 124 -5.51 8.94 14.94
CA HIS A 124 -5.96 9.88 13.92
C HIS A 124 -5.30 11.27 14.09
N ALA A 125 -5.26 11.78 15.33
CA ALA A 125 -4.57 13.04 15.64
C ALA A 125 -3.06 12.97 15.35
N THR A 126 -2.42 11.83 15.61
CA THR A 126 -1.00 11.60 15.31
C THR A 126 -0.74 11.58 13.81
N GLU A 127 -1.57 10.90 13.02
CA GLU A 127 -1.48 10.90 11.56
C GLU A 127 -1.65 12.31 10.98
N ASN A 128 -2.53 13.13 11.54
CA ASN A 128 -2.68 14.54 11.13
C ASN A 128 -1.42 15.36 11.40
N ARG A 129 -0.79 15.19 12.57
CA ARG A 129 0.50 15.83 12.89
C ARG A 129 1.64 15.35 11.98
N MET A 130 1.64 14.09 11.59
CA MET A 130 2.59 13.55 10.61
C MET A 130 2.44 14.20 9.23
N ARG A 131 1.20 14.41 8.77
CA ARG A 131 0.94 15.12 7.50
C ARG A 131 1.38 16.58 7.57
N LEU A 132 1.10 17.28 8.68
CA LEU A 132 1.61 18.63 8.90
C LEU A 132 3.15 18.67 8.92
N HIS A 133 3.79 17.70 9.56
CA HIS A 133 5.25 17.57 9.56
C HIS A 133 5.80 17.38 8.14
N ALA A 134 5.14 16.57 7.29
CA ALA A 134 5.50 16.44 5.88
C ALA A 134 5.42 17.77 5.12
N LEU A 135 4.38 18.58 5.36
CA LEU A 135 4.23 19.89 4.74
C LEU A 135 5.37 20.85 5.13
N ARG A 136 5.83 20.80 6.38
CA ARG A 136 7.00 21.56 6.84
C ARG A 136 8.27 21.12 6.11
N VAL A 137 8.49 19.82 5.94
CA VAL A 137 9.61 19.27 5.17
C VAL A 137 9.56 19.68 3.68
N ILE A 138 8.38 19.65 3.06
CA ILE A 138 8.16 20.09 1.67
C ILE A 138 8.57 21.57 1.53
N ARG A 139 8.12 22.42 2.46
CA ARG A 139 8.45 23.85 2.50
C ARG A 139 9.95 24.09 2.67
N GLU A 140 10.57 23.43 3.64
CA GLU A 140 12.00 23.56 3.95
C GLU A 140 12.88 23.16 2.76
N ARG A 141 12.51 22.08 2.07
CA ARG A 141 13.21 21.58 0.88
C ARG A 141 12.81 22.30 -0.41
N LYS A 142 11.87 23.25 -0.34
CA LYS A 142 11.31 24.01 -1.48
C LYS A 142 10.86 23.08 -2.62
N MET A 143 10.17 22.00 -2.28
CA MET A 143 9.69 21.03 -3.27
C MET A 143 8.46 21.60 -3.98
N ASP A 144 8.58 21.92 -5.27
CA ASP A 144 7.48 22.44 -6.11
C ASP A 144 6.72 21.31 -6.80
N GLY A 145 5.40 21.40 -6.77
CA GLY A 145 4.49 20.36 -7.24
C GLY A 145 3.12 20.36 -6.55
N VAL A 146 2.32 19.37 -6.93
CA VAL A 146 0.98 19.10 -6.37
C VAL A 146 1.11 18.07 -5.25
N VAL A 147 0.71 18.45 -4.04
CA VAL A 147 0.70 17.58 -2.86
C VAL A 147 -0.59 16.76 -2.84
N VAL A 148 -0.43 15.44 -2.74
CA VAL A 148 -1.53 14.47 -2.59
C VAL A 148 -1.29 13.68 -1.31
N PHE A 149 -2.27 13.64 -0.41
CA PHE A 149 -2.20 12.81 0.79
C PHE A 149 -2.72 11.41 0.48
N ALA A 150 -1.83 10.41 0.53
CA ALA A 150 -2.16 9.04 0.24
C ALA A 150 -1.80 8.17 1.44
N ASP A 151 -2.80 7.85 2.25
CA ASP A 151 -2.63 6.91 3.36
C ASP A 151 -2.30 5.52 2.83
N ASP A 152 -1.45 4.80 3.55
CA ASP A 152 -0.90 3.53 3.07
C ASP A 152 -1.98 2.46 2.78
N SER A 153 -3.13 2.51 3.46
CA SER A 153 -4.23 1.56 3.29
C SER A 153 -5.32 1.99 2.30
N ASN A 154 -5.30 3.23 1.81
CA ASN A 154 -6.32 3.74 0.90
C ASN A 154 -6.10 3.24 -0.54
N VAL A 155 -7.20 3.15 -1.30
CA VAL A 155 -7.17 2.77 -2.72
C VAL A 155 -7.39 4.00 -3.58
N HIS A 156 -6.53 4.21 -4.58
CA HIS A 156 -6.52 5.42 -5.39
C HIS A 156 -6.78 5.07 -6.86
N SER A 157 -7.71 5.77 -7.50
CA SER A 157 -7.91 5.67 -8.96
C SER A 157 -6.75 6.35 -9.69
N MET A 158 -6.37 5.85 -10.86
CA MET A 158 -5.40 6.56 -11.71
C MET A 158 -5.96 7.91 -12.21
N GLU A 159 -7.29 8.01 -12.36
CA GLU A 159 -7.96 9.26 -12.73
C GLU A 159 -7.78 10.36 -11.68
N LEU A 160 -7.57 10.00 -10.40
CA LEU A 160 -7.25 10.98 -9.36
C LEU A 160 -6.03 11.82 -9.77
N PHE A 161 -4.97 11.17 -10.25
CA PHE A 161 -3.72 11.83 -10.59
C PHE A 161 -3.82 12.74 -11.82
N ASP A 162 -4.81 12.51 -12.70
CA ASP A 162 -5.14 13.43 -13.79
C ASP A 162 -5.97 14.62 -13.28
N GLU A 163 -6.91 14.38 -12.36
CA GLU A 163 -7.76 15.42 -11.78
C GLU A 163 -6.96 16.38 -10.90
N VAL A 164 -6.03 15.88 -10.06
CA VAL A 164 -5.22 16.72 -9.16
C VAL A 164 -4.38 17.74 -9.92
N GLN A 165 -4.04 17.49 -11.19
CA GLN A 165 -3.25 18.41 -12.01
C GLN A 165 -4.01 19.72 -12.31
N LYS A 166 -5.32 19.78 -12.08
CA LYS A 166 -6.15 20.98 -12.30
C LYS A 166 -6.10 21.97 -11.15
N VAL A 167 -5.62 21.58 -9.97
CA VAL A 167 -5.63 22.43 -8.77
C VAL A 167 -4.82 23.71 -8.97
N GLN A 168 -5.38 24.87 -8.66
CA GLN A 168 -4.60 26.11 -8.66
C GLN A 168 -3.89 26.30 -7.32
N TRP A 169 -4.65 26.21 -6.23
CA TRP A 169 -4.18 26.40 -4.87
C TRP A 169 -4.58 25.21 -3.99
N MET A 170 -5.84 25.10 -3.60
CA MET A 170 -6.32 23.97 -2.79
C MET A 170 -7.62 23.44 -3.34
N ALA A 171 -7.69 22.13 -3.47
CA ALA A 171 -8.81 21.41 -4.05
C ALA A 171 -9.31 20.31 -3.13
N ALA A 172 -10.58 19.96 -3.31
CA ALA A 172 -11.21 18.79 -2.70
C ALA A 172 -11.76 17.83 -3.76
N VAL A 173 -11.69 16.54 -3.47
CA VAL A 173 -12.25 15.44 -4.26
C VAL A 173 -13.15 14.57 -3.39
N SER A 174 -14.05 13.82 -4.02
CA SER A 174 -14.89 12.88 -3.27
C SER A 174 -14.16 11.58 -2.97
N VAL A 175 -14.34 11.11 -1.74
CA VAL A 175 -13.77 9.88 -1.20
C VAL A 175 -14.90 8.92 -0.86
N GLY A 176 -14.83 7.69 -1.36
CA GLY A 176 -15.75 6.62 -0.97
C GLY A 176 -15.30 6.02 0.36
N ILE A 177 -16.24 5.82 1.29
CA ILE A 177 -15.97 5.21 2.59
C ILE A 177 -16.34 3.74 2.54
N LEU A 178 -15.34 2.87 2.73
CA LEU A 178 -15.55 1.42 2.78
C LEU A 178 -15.55 0.94 4.23
N ALA A 179 -16.64 1.21 4.94
CA ALA A 179 -16.86 0.69 6.29
C ALA A 179 -17.41 -0.74 6.22
N HIS A 180 -16.65 -1.73 6.69
CA HIS A 180 -17.09 -3.12 6.73
C HIS A 180 -17.66 -3.48 8.10
N THR A 181 -18.97 -3.76 8.19
CA THR A 181 -19.56 -4.31 9.41
C THR A 181 -19.22 -5.80 9.50
N GLY A 182 -18.34 -6.18 10.42
CA GLY A 182 -17.83 -7.55 10.58
C GLY A 182 -18.82 -8.62 11.06
N THR A 183 -20.14 -8.43 10.91
CA THR A 183 -21.14 -9.42 11.32
C THR A 183 -22.11 -9.77 10.18
N ALA A 184 -22.30 -11.08 10.00
CA ALA A 184 -23.16 -11.73 9.02
C ALA A 184 -24.67 -11.52 9.24
N GLU A 185 -25.06 -10.75 10.26
CA GLU A 185 -26.42 -10.28 10.46
C GLU A 185 -26.55 -8.84 9.97
N GLN A 186 -26.35 -8.64 8.67
CA GLN A 186 -26.98 -7.49 8.05
C GLN A 186 -28.48 -7.77 8.06
N PRO A 187 -29.31 -6.96 8.77
CA PRO A 187 -30.75 -7.07 8.59
C PRO A 187 -31.03 -6.97 7.08
N ARG A 188 -31.91 -7.82 6.55
CA ARG A 188 -32.37 -7.71 5.17
C ARG A 188 -33.04 -6.34 5.02
N LEU A 189 -32.26 -5.33 4.66
CA LEU A 189 -32.75 -3.98 4.44
C LEU A 189 -33.82 -4.07 3.36
N THR A 190 -34.98 -3.46 3.63
CA THR A 190 -36.01 -3.30 2.61
C THR A 190 -35.44 -2.44 1.47
N GLU A 191 -36.04 -2.51 0.28
CA GLU A 191 -35.62 -1.64 -0.82
C GLU A 191 -35.81 -0.15 -0.48
N GLU A 192 -36.76 0.17 0.41
CA GLU A 192 -36.97 1.51 0.95
C GLU A 192 -35.83 1.93 1.89
N ASP A 193 -35.37 1.04 2.77
CA ASP A 193 -34.21 1.30 3.63
C ASP A 193 -32.92 1.51 2.82
N LYS A 194 -32.71 0.71 1.77
CA LYS A 194 -31.56 0.85 0.86
C LYS A 194 -31.59 2.19 0.11
N LYS A 195 -32.78 2.63 -0.30
CA LYS A 195 -32.96 3.89 -1.03
C LYS A 195 -32.75 5.11 -0.13
N ASN A 196 -33.07 4.98 1.17
CA ASN A 196 -32.90 6.05 2.15
C ASN A 196 -31.52 6.04 2.83
N MET A 197 -30.70 5.01 2.60
CA MET A 197 -29.37 4.95 3.18
C MET A 197 -28.48 6.03 2.54
N PRO A 198 -27.86 6.91 3.36
CA PRO A 198 -26.96 7.92 2.84
C PRO A 198 -25.79 7.25 2.11
N LEU A 199 -25.39 7.83 0.97
CA LEU A 199 -24.24 7.34 0.24
C LEU A 199 -23.01 7.42 1.15
N PRO A 200 -22.19 6.35 1.27
CA PRO A 200 -21.03 6.34 2.14
C PRO A 200 -19.87 7.09 1.46
N VAL A 201 -20.01 8.40 1.32
CA VAL A 201 -19.08 9.27 0.60
C VAL A 201 -18.81 10.50 1.47
N GLN A 202 -17.63 11.07 1.35
CA GLN A 202 -17.30 12.41 1.81
C GLN A 202 -16.80 13.24 0.61
N GLY A 203 -17.04 14.55 0.60
CA GLY A 203 -16.53 15.40 -0.47
C GLY A 203 -17.21 16.77 -0.58
N PRO A 204 -16.81 17.58 -1.57
CA PRO A 204 -17.41 18.89 -1.81
C PRO A 204 -18.83 18.77 -2.36
N ALA A 205 -19.73 19.63 -1.90
CA ALA A 205 -21.08 19.82 -2.42
C ALA A 205 -21.18 21.18 -3.10
N CYS A 206 -21.65 21.24 -4.34
CA CYS A 206 -21.76 22.49 -5.10
C CYS A 206 -23.18 22.96 -5.33
N ASN A 207 -23.29 24.26 -5.57
CA ASN A 207 -24.49 24.87 -6.13
C ASN A 207 -24.67 24.55 -7.63
N SER A 208 -25.76 25.04 -8.21
CA SER A 208 -26.10 24.85 -9.63
C SER A 208 -25.05 25.41 -10.60
N SER A 209 -24.25 26.39 -10.17
CA SER A 209 -23.16 26.97 -10.95
C SER A 209 -21.85 26.18 -10.85
N GLY A 210 -21.79 25.10 -10.07
CA GLY A 210 -20.59 24.27 -9.90
C GLY A 210 -19.56 24.84 -8.93
N HIS A 211 -19.90 25.88 -8.17
CA HIS A 211 -19.06 26.41 -7.10
C HIS A 211 -19.35 25.68 -5.79
N LEU A 212 -18.31 25.55 -4.95
CA LEU A 212 -18.43 24.97 -3.62
C LEU A 212 -19.52 25.71 -2.81
N ALA A 213 -20.48 24.95 -2.29
CA ALA A 213 -21.57 25.44 -1.46
C ALA A 213 -21.57 24.81 -0.06
N GLY A 214 -20.86 23.69 0.12
CA GLY A 214 -20.72 23.03 1.41
C GLY A 214 -19.99 21.70 1.29
N TRP A 215 -20.11 20.88 2.33
CA TRP A 215 -19.44 19.59 2.45
C TRP A 215 -20.47 18.48 2.69
N HIS A 216 -20.30 17.37 1.99
CA HIS A 216 -20.98 16.13 2.33
C HIS A 216 -20.05 15.30 3.22
N THR A 217 -20.50 14.95 4.41
CA THR A 217 -19.74 14.16 5.38
C THR A 217 -20.38 12.80 5.60
N PHE A 218 -19.56 11.80 5.92
CA PHE A 218 -20.03 10.47 6.20
C PHE A 218 -20.89 10.41 7.48
N ASN A 219 -22.08 9.85 7.37
CA ASN A 219 -22.96 9.65 8.52
C ASN A 219 -22.53 8.40 9.31
N THR A 220 -21.98 8.59 10.50
CA THR A 220 -21.53 7.52 11.39
C THR A 220 -22.64 6.89 12.22
N LEU A 221 -23.82 7.53 12.33
CA LEU A 221 -24.94 7.06 13.16
C LEU A 221 -25.37 5.61 12.88
N PRO A 222 -25.46 5.13 11.62
CA PRO A 222 -25.83 3.74 11.34
C PRO A 222 -24.86 2.68 11.89
N PHE A 223 -23.66 3.11 12.28
CA PHE A 223 -22.59 2.26 12.82
C PHE A 223 -22.43 2.43 14.33
N SER A 224 -23.26 3.25 14.98
CA SER A 224 -23.18 3.49 16.44
C SER A 224 -23.25 2.17 17.23
N GLY A 225 -22.31 1.98 18.16
CA GLY A 225 -22.16 0.74 18.93
C GLY A 225 -21.58 -0.45 18.15
N LYS A 226 -21.23 -0.26 16.86
CA LYS A 226 -20.62 -1.25 15.97
C LYS A 226 -19.25 -0.79 15.44
N THR A 227 -18.59 0.08 16.19
CA THR A 227 -17.27 0.62 15.88
C THR A 227 -16.26 0.24 16.94
N ALA A 228 -15.02 0.03 16.53
CA ALA A 228 -13.91 -0.13 17.46
C ALA A 228 -13.41 1.22 17.97
N THR A 229 -12.95 1.26 19.22
CA THR A 229 -12.15 2.38 19.75
C THR A 229 -10.66 2.14 19.56
N VAL A 230 -10.25 0.86 19.59
CA VAL A 230 -8.86 0.44 19.38
C VAL A 230 -8.70 -0.14 17.98
N VAL A 231 -7.66 0.29 17.28
CA VAL A 231 -7.41 -0.24 15.93
C VAL A 231 -6.95 -1.70 15.99
N GLY A 232 -7.60 -2.57 15.20
CA GLY A 232 -7.32 -4.01 15.16
C GLY A 232 -8.29 -4.87 15.97
N GLU A 233 -9.31 -4.26 16.57
CA GLU A 233 -10.46 -4.99 17.12
C GLU A 233 -11.37 -5.56 16.01
N ALA A 234 -12.36 -6.37 16.39
CA ALA A 234 -13.24 -7.05 15.45
C ALA A 234 -14.17 -6.09 14.66
N ALA A 235 -14.48 -4.92 15.23
CA ALA A 235 -15.28 -3.90 14.58
C ALA A 235 -14.40 -2.91 13.79
N PRO A 236 -14.93 -2.28 12.72
CA PRO A 236 -14.19 -1.25 11.99
C PRO A 236 -14.06 0.03 12.82
N VAL A 237 -12.98 0.79 12.59
CA VAL A 237 -12.95 2.22 12.93
C VAL A 237 -13.55 3.04 11.79
N LEU A 238 -14.06 4.23 12.10
CA LEU A 238 -14.70 5.11 11.11
C LEU A 238 -13.90 6.40 10.88
N PRO A 239 -14.06 7.03 9.70
CA PRO A 239 -13.52 8.35 9.42
C PRO A 239 -13.93 9.39 10.45
N LYS A 240 -13.08 10.40 10.68
CA LYS A 240 -13.34 11.53 11.58
C LYS A 240 -13.49 12.81 10.76
N GLY A 241 -14.72 13.10 10.32
CA GLY A 241 -15.03 14.31 9.56
C GLY A 241 -14.58 14.23 8.11
N LEU A 242 -13.74 15.17 7.69
CA LEU A 242 -13.17 15.23 6.34
C LEU A 242 -11.73 14.72 6.33
N GLU A 243 -11.49 13.61 5.65
CA GLU A 243 -10.17 12.98 5.62
C GLU A 243 -9.19 13.75 4.73
N TRP A 244 -7.92 13.79 5.15
CA TRP A 244 -6.84 14.45 4.41
C TRP A 244 -6.69 13.95 2.97
N ALA A 245 -6.96 12.67 2.72
CA ALA A 245 -6.88 12.06 1.39
C ALA A 245 -7.92 12.64 0.40
N GLY A 246 -8.96 13.33 0.90
CA GLY A 246 -9.92 14.06 0.09
C GLY A 246 -9.44 15.42 -0.39
N PHE A 247 -8.24 15.86 0.00
CA PHE A 247 -7.69 17.16 -0.34
C PHE A 247 -6.38 17.06 -1.11
N VAL A 248 -6.16 18.10 -1.93
CA VAL A 248 -5.00 18.25 -2.80
C VAL A 248 -4.60 19.71 -2.72
N MET A 249 -3.30 19.99 -2.71
CA MET A 249 -2.83 21.38 -2.73
C MET A 249 -1.64 21.59 -3.64
N ASN A 250 -1.56 22.78 -4.21
CA ASN A 250 -0.34 23.31 -4.77
C ASN A 250 0.61 23.60 -3.61
N SER A 251 1.79 22.98 -3.63
CA SER A 251 2.81 23.22 -2.62
C SER A 251 3.09 24.71 -2.45
N ARG A 252 2.88 25.56 -3.49
CA ARG A 252 3.18 27.02 -3.49
C ARG A 252 2.53 27.78 -2.34
N MET A 253 1.43 27.24 -1.81
CA MET A 253 0.75 27.73 -0.60
C MET A 253 1.63 27.72 0.65
N LEU A 254 2.58 26.80 0.75
CA LEU A 254 3.38 26.56 1.95
C LEU A 254 4.48 27.62 2.14
N TRP A 255 4.91 28.29 1.08
CA TRP A 255 5.92 29.35 1.16
C TRP A 255 5.33 30.63 1.77
N LYS A 256 6.13 31.37 2.54
CA LYS A 256 5.71 32.65 3.13
C LYS A 256 5.47 33.71 2.05
N GLU A 257 6.41 33.83 1.12
CA GLU A 257 6.42 34.85 0.06
C GLU A 257 6.31 34.21 -1.33
N ALA A 258 5.32 33.34 -1.54
CA ALA A 258 5.03 32.83 -2.88
C ALA A 258 4.28 33.89 -3.69
N GLU A 259 4.78 34.20 -4.88
CA GLU A 259 4.08 35.05 -5.84
C GLU A 259 2.68 34.48 -6.13
N GLY A 260 1.66 35.33 -6.01
CA GLY A 260 0.26 34.97 -6.23
C GLY A 260 -0.41 34.21 -5.08
N LYS A 261 0.29 33.94 -3.96
CA LYS A 261 -0.29 33.25 -2.80
C LYS A 261 -1.55 33.98 -2.32
N PRO A 262 -2.70 33.30 -2.18
CA PRO A 262 -3.92 33.94 -1.73
C PRO A 262 -3.93 34.24 -0.22
N ASP A 263 -4.56 35.35 0.17
CA ASP A 263 -4.66 35.79 1.57
C ASP A 263 -5.53 34.87 2.45
N TRP A 264 -6.37 34.04 1.82
CA TRP A 264 -7.19 33.04 2.51
C TRP A 264 -6.38 31.79 2.95
N VAL A 265 -5.09 31.72 2.62
CA VAL A 265 -4.19 30.66 3.07
C VAL A 265 -3.51 31.07 4.38
N LYS A 266 -3.64 30.25 5.42
CA LYS A 266 -3.00 30.50 6.73
C LYS A 266 -1.47 30.30 6.62
N ASP A 267 -0.69 31.04 7.41
CA ASP A 267 0.74 30.73 7.55
C ASP A 267 0.89 29.37 8.23
N LEU A 268 1.66 28.47 7.62
CA LEU A 268 1.92 27.12 8.13
C LEU A 268 2.58 27.14 9.52
N ASP A 269 3.31 28.20 9.86
CA ASP A 269 3.88 28.35 11.20
C ASP A 269 2.80 28.52 12.27
N ALA A 270 1.69 29.19 11.96
CA ALA A 270 0.58 29.41 12.87
C ALA A 270 -0.38 28.21 12.99
N VAL A 271 -0.21 27.17 12.16
CA VAL A 271 -1.06 25.97 12.18
C VAL A 271 -0.61 25.03 13.29
N GLY A 272 -1.53 24.72 14.21
CA GLY A 272 -1.24 23.86 15.36
C GLY A 272 -0.48 24.56 16.49
N GLU A 273 -0.29 25.87 16.42
CA GLU A 273 0.21 26.66 17.55
C GLU A 273 -0.85 26.73 18.66
N ASN A 274 -0.42 26.95 19.90
CA ASN A 274 -1.28 27.13 21.08
C ASN A 274 -2.27 25.98 21.36
N GLY A 275 -1.96 24.78 20.91
CA GLY A 275 -2.81 23.60 21.13
C GLY A 275 -4.01 23.52 20.20
N GLU A 276 -4.01 24.25 19.08
CA GLU A 276 -5.00 24.07 18.01
C GLU A 276 -5.01 22.61 17.52
N GLU A 277 -6.17 21.95 17.64
CA GLU A 277 -6.34 20.58 17.18
C GLU A 277 -6.44 20.55 15.65
N ILE A 278 -5.59 19.74 15.02
CA ILE A 278 -5.54 19.60 13.56
C ILE A 278 -6.44 18.42 13.18
N GLU A 279 -7.73 18.67 13.01
CA GLU A 279 -8.68 17.63 12.63
C GLU A 279 -8.61 17.29 11.13
N ASN A 280 -8.52 18.31 10.28
CA ASN A 280 -8.60 18.16 8.83
C ASN A 280 -7.83 19.27 8.08
N PRO A 281 -7.63 19.15 6.75
CA PRO A 281 -6.84 20.11 5.98
C PRO A 281 -7.40 21.54 5.94
N LEU A 282 -8.68 21.76 6.25
CA LEU A 282 -9.27 23.10 6.24
C LEU A 282 -8.65 24.03 7.29
N THR A 283 -8.00 23.46 8.31
CA THR A 283 -7.20 24.22 9.30
C THR A 283 -6.03 25.00 8.69
N LEU A 284 -5.65 24.69 7.45
CA LEU A 284 -4.64 25.43 6.68
C LEU A 284 -5.21 26.72 6.07
N LEU A 285 -6.50 26.98 6.18
CA LEU A 285 -7.21 28.05 5.48
C LEU A 285 -7.88 29.00 6.48
N ASN A 286 -7.81 30.29 6.18
CA ASN A 286 -8.63 31.32 6.85
C ASN A 286 -10.07 31.32 6.27
N ASP A 287 -10.23 30.97 4.99
CA ASP A 287 -11.53 30.86 4.32
C ASP A 287 -11.57 29.61 3.42
N ALA A 288 -12.37 28.62 3.86
CA ALA A 288 -12.54 27.35 3.15
C ALA A 288 -13.48 27.44 1.93
N SER A 289 -14.16 28.56 1.69
CA SER A 289 -15.07 28.73 0.56
C SER A 289 -14.35 28.76 -0.80
N TYR A 290 -13.04 29.05 -0.80
CA TYR A 290 -12.19 29.08 -1.98
C TYR A 290 -11.69 27.71 -2.43
N VAL A 291 -11.98 26.63 -1.69
CA VAL A 291 -11.52 25.29 -2.06
C VAL A 291 -12.16 24.86 -3.39
N GLU A 292 -11.31 24.43 -4.32
CA GLU A 292 -11.70 24.05 -5.68
C GLU A 292 -12.35 22.65 -5.70
N PRO A 293 -13.61 22.50 -6.12
CA PRO A 293 -14.28 21.21 -6.11
C PRO A 293 -13.98 20.40 -7.39
N LEU A 294 -12.97 19.51 -7.31
CA LEU A 294 -12.53 18.69 -8.43
C LEU A 294 -13.44 17.47 -8.67
N GLY A 295 -13.22 16.75 -9.77
CA GLY A 295 -14.00 15.55 -10.09
C GLY A 295 -15.46 15.87 -10.48
N ASN A 296 -15.67 16.94 -11.24
CA ASN A 296 -16.99 17.46 -11.62
C ASN A 296 -17.84 17.85 -10.40
N CYS A 297 -17.23 18.63 -9.51
CA CYS A 297 -17.72 18.91 -8.16
C CYS A 297 -18.11 17.66 -7.38
N GLY A 298 -17.14 16.82 -7.06
CA GLY A 298 -17.35 15.67 -6.20
C GLY A 298 -18.30 14.60 -6.75
N LYS A 299 -18.77 14.72 -7.99
CA LYS A 299 -19.64 13.72 -8.64
C LYS A 299 -18.88 12.44 -9.01
N LYS A 300 -17.54 12.47 -8.96
CA LYS A 300 -16.68 11.31 -9.14
C LYS A 300 -16.00 10.97 -7.82
N VAL A 301 -16.16 9.72 -7.38
CA VAL A 301 -15.33 9.13 -6.33
C VAL A 301 -13.99 8.73 -6.96
N LEU A 302 -12.90 9.35 -6.51
CA LEU A 302 -11.57 9.18 -7.11
C LEU A 302 -10.61 8.37 -6.21
N LEU A 303 -10.98 8.19 -4.94
CA LEU A 303 -10.29 7.31 -4.01
C LEU A 303 -11.27 6.70 -3.01
N TRP A 304 -10.82 5.63 -2.36
CA TRP A 304 -11.59 4.93 -1.34
C TRP A 304 -10.80 4.88 -0.04
N TRP A 305 -11.41 5.40 1.00
CA TRP A 305 -10.95 5.27 2.37
C TRP A 305 -11.26 3.84 2.83
N LEU A 306 -10.20 3.09 3.10
CA LEU A 306 -10.26 1.70 3.51
C LEU A 306 -9.25 1.47 4.63
N ARG A 307 -9.74 1.06 5.80
CA ARG A 307 -8.89 0.61 6.90
C ARG A 307 -9.08 -0.88 7.13
N VAL A 308 -8.09 -1.64 6.69
CA VAL A 308 -7.95 -3.07 7.01
C VAL A 308 -6.69 -3.24 7.83
N GLU A 309 -6.83 -3.79 9.02
CA GLU A 309 -5.74 -4.02 9.96
C GLU A 309 -5.76 -5.47 10.44
N ALA A 310 -4.60 -5.96 10.82
CA ALA A 310 -4.48 -7.26 11.47
C ALA A 310 -5.29 -7.25 12.77
N ARG A 311 -5.96 -8.37 13.07
CA ARG A 311 -6.49 -8.55 14.42
C ARG A 311 -5.34 -8.65 15.40
N ALA A 312 -5.56 -8.19 16.63
CA ALA A 312 -4.54 -8.24 17.69
C ALA A 312 -4.01 -9.67 17.97
N ASP A 313 -4.83 -10.70 17.70
CA ASP A 313 -4.50 -12.12 17.88
C ASP A 313 -3.85 -12.78 16.66
N SER A 314 -3.71 -12.06 15.54
CA SER A 314 -3.21 -12.63 14.30
C SER A 314 -1.68 -12.73 14.28
N LYS A 315 -1.17 -13.88 13.82
CA LYS A 315 0.25 -14.10 13.57
C LYS A 315 0.52 -14.06 12.07
N PHE A 316 1.56 -13.32 11.67
CA PHE A 316 1.99 -13.23 10.27
C PHE A 316 3.49 -13.46 10.15
N PRO A 317 3.96 -14.04 9.03
CA PRO A 317 5.38 -14.14 8.77
C PRO A 317 6.01 -12.76 8.66
N GLN A 318 7.15 -12.55 9.30
CA GLN A 318 7.86 -11.28 9.24
C GLN A 318 8.28 -11.01 7.79
N GLY A 319 7.92 -9.83 7.26
CA GLY A 319 8.20 -9.47 5.87
C GLY A 319 7.52 -10.37 4.83
N TRP A 320 6.51 -11.17 5.23
CA TRP A 320 5.87 -12.19 4.40
C TRP A 320 6.83 -13.28 3.90
N VAL A 321 7.93 -13.51 4.61
CA VAL A 321 8.90 -14.57 4.35
C VAL A 321 8.57 -15.78 5.22
N ILE A 322 8.38 -16.95 4.59
CA ILE A 322 8.06 -18.21 5.27
C ILE A 322 9.36 -18.99 5.48
N GLU A 323 9.84 -19.04 6.72
CA GLU A 323 10.99 -19.85 7.13
C GLU A 323 10.70 -20.49 8.51
N PRO A 324 10.79 -21.83 8.65
CA PRO A 324 11.10 -22.85 7.62
C PRO A 324 9.97 -23.05 6.58
N PRO A 325 10.20 -23.78 5.47
CA PRO A 325 9.17 -24.07 4.46
C PRO A 325 7.91 -24.71 5.06
N LEU A 326 6.76 -24.45 4.43
CA LEU A 326 5.47 -24.99 4.87
C LEU A 326 5.45 -26.52 4.83
N GLU A 327 4.87 -27.13 5.85
CA GLU A 327 4.60 -28.57 5.89
C GLU A 327 3.46 -28.95 4.95
N VAL A 328 3.53 -30.17 4.39
CA VAL A 328 2.47 -30.71 3.54
C VAL A 328 1.30 -31.14 4.43
N VAL A 329 0.30 -30.26 4.59
CA VAL A 329 -0.94 -30.57 5.32
C VAL A 329 -1.94 -31.35 4.44
N VAL A 330 -1.97 -31.04 3.14
CA VAL A 330 -2.81 -31.72 2.14
C VAL A 330 -1.95 -32.11 0.95
N PRO A 331 -1.75 -33.41 0.67
CA PRO A 331 -0.88 -33.86 -0.40
C PRO A 331 -1.49 -33.55 -1.78
N ALA A 332 -0.63 -33.13 -2.71
CA ALA A 332 -1.02 -33.00 -4.11
C ALA A 332 -1.23 -34.40 -4.70
N LYS A 333 -2.45 -34.72 -5.15
CA LYS A 333 -2.79 -36.06 -5.68
C LYS A 333 -1.95 -36.48 -6.88
N ARG A 334 -1.48 -35.50 -7.68
CA ARG A 334 -0.52 -35.63 -8.77
C ARG A 334 0.20 -34.30 -8.92
N THR A 335 1.50 -34.32 -9.16
CA THR A 335 2.22 -33.13 -9.63
C THR A 335 2.82 -33.41 -11.01
N PRO A 336 2.88 -32.41 -11.90
CA PRO A 336 3.55 -32.53 -13.20
C PRO A 336 5.08 -32.50 -13.08
N TRP A 337 5.60 -32.30 -11.86
CA TRP A 337 7.02 -32.26 -11.56
C TRP A 337 7.52 -33.69 -11.31
N PRO A 338 8.75 -34.04 -11.76
CA PRO A 338 9.33 -35.33 -11.45
C PRO A 338 9.37 -35.50 -9.93
N GLU A 339 8.92 -36.66 -9.42
CA GLU A 339 9.13 -36.99 -8.02
C GLU A 339 10.63 -37.17 -7.79
N THR A 340 11.30 -36.12 -7.31
CA THR A 340 12.57 -36.28 -6.62
C THR A 340 12.26 -37.04 -5.34
N THR A 341 12.60 -38.34 -5.33
CA THR A 341 12.63 -39.17 -4.13
C THR A 341 13.58 -38.54 -3.12
N MET A 342 13.06 -37.65 -2.28
CA MET A 342 13.74 -37.24 -1.06
C MET A 342 13.47 -38.33 -0.01
N ASP A 343 14.07 -39.50 -0.20
CA ASP A 343 14.45 -40.34 0.92
C ASP A 343 15.60 -39.61 1.63
N VAL A 344 15.26 -38.66 2.49
CA VAL A 344 16.17 -38.28 3.56
C VAL A 344 16.08 -39.43 4.55
N SER A 345 16.84 -40.49 4.28
CA SER A 345 16.99 -41.59 5.21
C SER A 345 17.53 -41.01 6.52
N SER A 346 16.79 -41.27 7.59
CA SER A 346 17.22 -41.05 8.97
C SER A 346 18.44 -41.90 9.36
N GLU A 347 19.05 -42.62 8.42
CA GLU A 347 20.21 -43.49 8.63
C GLU A 347 21.56 -42.76 8.53
N MET A 348 21.62 -41.52 8.03
CA MET A 348 22.87 -40.75 8.02
C MET A 348 23.18 -39.99 9.32
N LEU A 349 22.31 -40.05 10.33
CA LEU A 349 22.56 -39.46 11.65
C LEU A 349 23.17 -40.43 12.67
N ASP A 350 23.08 -41.75 12.45
CA ASP A 350 23.70 -42.74 13.34
C ASP A 350 25.11 -43.19 12.90
N ALA A 351 25.50 -42.94 11.64
CA ALA A 351 26.83 -43.30 11.14
C ALA A 351 27.96 -42.34 11.55
N LYS A 352 27.64 -41.25 12.27
CA LYS A 352 28.64 -40.30 12.81
C LYS A 352 28.87 -40.40 14.31
N GLN A 353 28.19 -41.31 15.01
CA GLN A 353 28.30 -41.44 16.47
C GLN A 353 29.07 -42.70 16.93
N GLU A 354 29.47 -43.59 16.02
CA GLU A 354 30.30 -44.78 16.34
C GLU A 354 31.75 -44.69 15.83
N GLN A 355 32.18 -43.55 15.30
CA GLN A 355 33.54 -43.36 14.79
C GLN A 355 34.34 -42.31 15.57
N GLU A 356 34.09 -42.18 16.88
CA GLU A 356 34.90 -41.35 17.78
C GLU A 356 35.23 -42.02 19.11
N ASP A 357 35.18 -43.36 19.19
CA ASP A 357 35.67 -44.09 20.36
C ASP A 357 36.40 -45.38 19.97
N ARG A 358 37.65 -45.22 19.50
CA ARG A 358 38.72 -46.21 19.70
C ARG A 358 40.09 -45.58 19.47
N GLN A 359 40.68 -45.17 20.58
CA GLN A 359 42.05 -44.70 20.71
C GLN A 359 43.08 -45.67 20.10
N LEU A 360 44.06 -45.08 19.41
CA LEU A 360 45.37 -45.68 19.11
C LEU A 360 46.11 -46.06 20.41
N PRO A 361 47.03 -47.04 20.33
CA PRO A 361 48.41 -46.61 20.51
C PRO A 361 49.35 -47.11 19.40
N ARG A 362 50.33 -46.25 19.08
CA ARG A 362 51.51 -46.53 18.26
C ARG A 362 52.37 -47.64 18.90
N THR A 363 52.99 -48.49 18.07
CA THR A 363 54.46 -48.71 18.08
C THR A 363 54.92 -49.50 16.84
N ASN A 364 56.22 -49.34 16.58
CA ASN A 364 56.97 -49.57 15.35
C ASN A 364 57.26 -51.03 14.96
N ASN A 365 57.45 -51.19 13.64
CA ASN A 365 58.52 -51.94 12.96
C ASN A 365 58.51 -53.47 12.82
N ARG A 366 58.79 -53.85 11.56
CA ARG A 366 59.57 -54.99 11.02
C ARG A 366 58.83 -56.26 10.55
N SER A 367 58.81 -56.39 9.21
CA SER A 367 59.21 -57.54 8.38
C SER A 367 58.69 -58.96 8.70
N ALA A 368 57.98 -59.57 7.75
CA ALA A 368 58.43 -60.73 6.95
C ALA A 368 57.24 -61.47 6.29
N ARG A 369 57.45 -61.85 5.02
CA ARG A 369 56.68 -62.81 4.20
C ARG A 369 57.08 -64.27 4.59
N PRO A 370 56.56 -65.35 3.97
CA PRO A 370 55.20 -65.92 3.91
C PRO A 370 55.20 -67.46 4.21
N ARG A 371 54.03 -68.14 4.23
CA ARG A 371 53.76 -69.54 3.74
C ARG A 371 52.44 -70.07 4.32
N SER A 372 51.50 -70.48 3.44
CA SER A 372 51.16 -71.88 3.08
C SER A 372 50.36 -72.59 4.20
N THR A 373 49.32 -73.40 3.99
CA THR A 373 49.08 -74.42 2.96
C THR A 373 47.67 -74.99 3.21
N THR A 374 46.93 -75.38 2.14
CA THR A 374 46.07 -76.59 1.97
C THR A 374 45.24 -77.15 3.15
N THR A 375 43.98 -77.61 3.05
CA THR A 375 43.34 -78.48 2.03
C THR A 375 41.89 -78.79 2.48
N LYS A 376 40.98 -79.08 1.51
CA LYS A 376 39.92 -80.15 1.44
C LYS A 376 39.11 -80.50 2.72
N ARG A 377 37.79 -80.74 2.74
CA ARG A 377 36.82 -81.47 1.87
C ARG A 377 35.44 -81.23 2.56
N LYS A 378 34.34 -80.91 1.86
CA LYS A 378 33.30 -81.80 1.29
C LYS A 378 32.50 -82.66 2.30
N GLY A 379 31.17 -82.52 2.26
CA GLY A 379 30.16 -83.39 2.89
C GLY A 379 28.92 -82.56 3.28
N ASP A 380 27.98 -82.28 2.37
CA ASP A 380 26.80 -83.08 1.97
C ASP A 380 25.69 -83.23 3.03
N VAL A 381 24.49 -82.77 2.62
CA VAL A 381 23.18 -83.45 2.68
C VAL A 381 22.30 -83.34 3.94
N HIS A 382 21.10 -82.79 3.67
CA HIS A 382 19.74 -83.02 4.21
C HIS A 382 19.56 -82.93 5.74
N ASN A 383 18.50 -82.29 6.27
CA ASN A 383 17.09 -82.39 5.89
C ASN A 383 16.34 -81.17 6.44
#